data_AF-A0A7W0MBL2-F1
#
_entry.id   AF-A0A7W0MBL2-F1
#
_cell.length_a   1.000
_cell.length_b   1.000
_cell.length_c   1.000
_cell.angle_alpha   90.00
_cell.angle_beta   90.00
_cell.angle_gamma   90.00
#
_symmetry.space_group_name_H-M   'P 1'
#
loop_
_entity.id
_entity.type
_entity.pdbx_description
1 polymer ?
#
loop_
_entity_poly.entity_id
_entity_poly.type
_entity_poly.pdbx_seq_one_letter_code
_entity_poly.pdbx_strand_id
1 'polypeptide(L)' 'MSRKPYQTDLTDAPWSLVEPLLPPAKPGGRPRTTDLREVMNTLLYFDRTGCQWDLLP' A
#
# COMPACT_ATOMS: atom_id res chain seq x y z
N MET A 1 -14.54 8.55 -5.30
CA MET A 1 -14.72 8.28 -3.85
C MET A 1 -13.36 8.42 -3.19
N SER A 2 -13.27 9.09 -2.04
CA SER A 2 -12.02 9.17 -1.28
C SER A 2 -11.77 7.83 -0.60
N ARG A 3 -10.52 7.33 -0.64
CA ARG A 3 -10.13 6.09 0.01
C ARG A 3 -10.13 6.28 1.53
N LYS A 4 -10.71 5.33 2.26
CA LYS A 4 -10.60 5.31 3.71
C LYS A 4 -9.33 4.52 4.12
N PRO A 5 -8.48 5.06 5.00
CA PRO A 5 -7.23 4.40 5.40
C PRO A 5 -7.49 3.21 6.34
N TYR A 6 -6.60 2.22 6.33
CA TYR A 6 -6.55 1.24 7.41
C TYR A 6 -5.89 1.86 8.63
N GLN A 7 -6.20 1.36 9.83
CA GLN A 7 -5.48 1.77 11.05
C GLN A 7 -3.98 1.41 11.00
N THR A 8 -3.60 0.48 10.12
CA THR A 8 -2.23 0.00 9.92
C THR A 8 -1.48 0.71 8.79
N ASP A 9 -2.05 1.75 8.19
CA ASP A 9 -1.41 2.49 7.11
C ASP A 9 -0.08 3.12 7.52
N LEU A 10 0.83 3.25 6.56
CA LEU A 10 2.06 4.02 6.76
C LEU A 10 1.81 5.52 6.68
N THR A 11 2.40 6.25 7.63
CA THR A 11 2.57 7.70 7.52
C THR A 11 3.61 8.02 6.45
N ASP A 12 3.70 9.29 6.05
CA ASP A 12 4.57 9.72 4.95
C ASP A 12 6.06 9.52 5.26
N ALA A 13 6.47 9.64 6.52
CA ALA A 13 7.87 9.50 6.91
C ALA A 13 8.40 8.06 6.69
N PRO A 14 7.79 6.99 7.25
CA PRO A 14 8.16 5.62 6.92
C PRO A 14 7.97 5.29 5.43
N TRP A 15 6.92 5.81 4.79
CA TRP A 15 6.69 5.60 3.36
C TRP A 15 7.87 6.09 2.52
N SER A 16 8.44 7.26 2.84
CA SER A 16 9.59 7.83 2.12
C SER A 16 10.85 6.95 2.15
N LEU A 17 10.97 6.06 3.15
CA LEU A 17 12.07 5.09 3.25
C LEU A 17 11.81 3.83 2.43
N VAL A 18 10.54 3.43 2.28
CA VAL A 18 10.12 2.20 1.59
C VAL A 18 10.00 2.43 0.08
N GLU A 19 9.42 3.56 -0.33
CA GLU A 19 9.13 3.88 -1.73
C GLU A 19 10.33 3.69 -2.68
N PRO A 20 11.56 4.14 -2.35
CA PRO A 20 12.72 4.01 -3.23
C PRO A 20 13.18 2.56 -3.44
N LEU A 21 12.77 1.64 -2.55
CA LEU A 21 13.14 0.22 -2.63
C LEU A 21 12.21 -0.56 -3.58
N LEU A 22 11.06 0.02 -3.95
CA LEU A 22 10.11 -0.63 -4.81
C LEU A 22 10.54 -0.52 -6.28
N PRO A 23 10.36 -1.59 -7.08
CA PRO A 23 10.77 -1.56 -8.47
C PRO A 23 9.97 -0.52 -9.26
N PRO A 24 10.62 0.23 -10.19
CA PRO A 24 9.91 1.13 -11.09
C PRO A 24 8.98 0.34 -12.02
N ALA A 25 8.03 1.05 -12.65
CA ALA A 25 7.19 0.44 -13.67
C ALA A 25 8.07 0.00 -14.85
N LYS A 26 7.87 -1.25 -15.31
CA LYS A 26 8.64 -1.77 -16.45
C LYS A 26 8.22 -1.10 -17.76
N PRO A 27 9.16 -0.79 -18.67
CA PRO A 27 8.83 -0.33 -20.02
C PRO A 27 8.32 -1.49 -20.88
N GLY A 28 7.54 -1.17 -21.93
CA GLY A 28 7.09 -2.18 -22.90
C GLY A 28 6.06 -3.16 -22.33
N GLY A 29 4.84 -2.68 -22.07
CA GLY A 29 3.75 -3.50 -21.54
C GLY A 29 2.56 -2.64 -21.15
N ARG A 30 1.57 -3.24 -20.47
CA ARG A 30 0.47 -2.46 -19.88
C ARG A 30 1.05 -1.51 -18.83
N PRO A 31 0.80 -0.18 -18.92
CA PRO A 31 1.25 0.76 -17.90
C PRO A 31 0.76 0.33 -16.51
N ARG A 32 1.65 0.40 -15.52
CA ARG A 32 1.26 0.17 -14.12
C ARG A 32 0.36 1.32 -13.67
N THR A 33 -0.91 1.03 -13.47
CA THR A 33 -1.90 1.98 -12.92
C THR A 33 -2.11 1.81 -11.42
N THR A 34 -1.56 0.75 -10.84
CA THR A 34 -1.69 0.44 -9.41
C THR A 34 -0.81 1.36 -8.58
N ASP A 35 -1.39 1.97 -7.54
CA ASP A 35 -0.65 2.69 -6.51
C ASP A 35 0.05 1.69 -5.58
N LEU A 36 1.38 1.74 -5.53
CA LEU A 36 2.17 0.84 -4.70
C LEU A 36 2.04 1.13 -3.21
N ARG A 37 1.69 2.36 -2.81
CA ARG A 37 1.44 2.69 -1.41
C ARG A 37 0.23 1.94 -0.89
N GLU A 38 -0.83 1.88 -1.69
CA GLU A 38 -2.04 1.14 -1.36
C GLU A 38 -1.80 -0.37 -1.29
N VAL A 39 -0.95 -0.91 -2.16
CA VAL A 39 -0.51 -2.31 -2.07
C VAL A 39 0.23 -2.56 -0.76
N MET A 40 1.19 -1.70 -0.41
CA MET A 40 1.95 -1.84 0.84
C MET A 40 1.07 -1.69 2.08
N ASN A 41 0.16 -0.72 2.11
CA ASN A 41 -0.81 -0.56 3.18
C ASN A 41 -1.68 -1.81 3.36
N THR A 42 -2.12 -2.42 2.24
CA THR A 42 -2.90 -3.65 2.26
C THR A 42 -2.09 -4.84 2.79
N LEU A 43 -0.82 -4.97 2.37
CA LEU A 43 0.07 -6.01 2.87
C LEU A 43 0.33 -5.87 4.37
N LEU A 44 0.52 -4.64 4.86
CA LEU A 44 0.72 -4.37 6.30
C LEU A 44 -0.54 -4.60 7.11
N TYR A 45 -1.70 -4.28 6.56
CA TYR A 45 -2.98 -4.65 7.16
C TYR A 45 -3.09 -6.16 7.31
N PHE A 46 -2.80 -6.92 6.24
CA PHE A 46 -2.80 -8.38 6.27
C PHE A 46 -1.80 -8.93 7.30
N ASP A 47 -0.55 -8.48 7.26
CA ASP A 47 0.53 -8.94 8.13
C ASP A 47 0.25 -8.67 9.62
N ARG A 48 -0.28 -7.49 9.97
CA ARG A 48 -0.52 -7.11 11.36
C ARG A 48 -1.81 -7.65 11.96
N THR A 49 -2.84 -7.86 11.14
CA THR A 49 -4.19 -8.19 11.63
C THR A 49 -4.64 -9.59 11.25
N GLY A 50 -4.02 -10.21 10.24
CA GLY A 50 -4.52 -11.45 9.64
C GLY A 50 -5.78 -11.25 8.78
N CYS A 51 -6.03 -10.04 8.29
CA CYS A 51 -7.22 -9.68 7.50
C CYS A 51 -8.54 -9.68 8.32
N GLN A 52 -8.52 -9.06 9.49
CA GLN A 52 -9.71 -8.96 10.34
C GLN A 52 -10.76 -7.96 9.79
N TRP A 53 -11.94 -8.48 9.46
CA TRP A 53 -13.05 -7.70 8.90
C TRP A 53 -13.44 -6.45 9.71
N ASP A 54 -13.37 -6.51 11.04
CA ASP A 54 -13.71 -5.39 11.92
C ASP A 54 -12.76 -4.19 11.79
N LEU A 55 -11.56 -4.40 11.22
CA LEU A 55 -10.55 -3.37 11.01
C LEU A 55 -10.58 -2.78 9.58
N LEU A 56 -11.53 -3.22 8.75
CA LEU A 56 -11.82 -2.56 7.48
C LEU A 56 -12.60 -1.25 7.72
N PRO A 57 -12.33 -0.19 6.93
CA PRO A 57 -12.87 1.14 7.19
C PRO A 57 -14.24 1.48 6.58
#